data_AF-A0A3B8WQD0-F1
#
_entry.id   AF-A0A3B8WQD0-F1
#
_cell.length_a   1.000
_cell.length_b   1.000
_cell.length_c   1.000
_cell.angle_alpha   90.00
_cell.angle_beta   90.00
_cell.angle_gamma   90.00
#
_symmetry.space_group_name_H-M   'P 1'
#
loop_
_entity.id
_entity.type
_entity.pdbx_description
1 polymer ?
#
loop_
_entity_poly.entity_id
_entity_poly.type
_entity_poly.pdbx_seq_one_letter_code
_entity_poly.pdbx_strand_id
1 'polypeptide(L)'
;MSDHKAEIYYYDIGDYLSREQKLDIITNFKSMENLPFTRLTPNTHGDWLSQRNDKFGTWIPIGDKDNKDNRSTVFLPKYARGVGTSRDQWAYNFSKQVCLDSMKRSDSFFNQQRKAYQEAVAKNPDLTVEDFIDTDERKISWSRAYRNDVKRNCEHKFDEKFSRVGLYRPFCTQNLYFDRNVLNDVAGIYNMFPTTSHKNLVICVSGLGGSKVNSSLIVNTIPDLNTLDSGTQCFPLYWYETIEPDQNSLFGDDDAQIVKHEAVSDFILERAQSKYGNKVQREDIFYYVYGILHSKSYRETFSADLKKMLPRIPLVSDYEKFWAFSKAGRDLANLHLNYEKVAPCPDVSVESLNNAVFEIPKPRNASDDAFMVAEGNASANPDEYAYYAVEQMKFPKKGQKDTIIYNHYHTIKNIPEKAYEYVVNGKSAIEWIMERYAVTTDQKSGITNNPNDWSREHEKPRYIFDLLLSVINVSVQTVGIVNGLPEVDWDKE
;
A
#
# COMPACT_ATOMS: atom_id res chain seq x y z
N MET A 1 5.42 43.94 28.68
CA MET A 1 5.69 42.57 29.13
C MET A 1 7.03 42.18 28.55
N SER A 2 7.98 41.80 29.39
CA SER A 2 9.34 41.45 28.97
C SER A 2 9.29 40.19 28.10
N ASP A 3 9.91 40.26 26.92
CA ASP A 3 9.89 39.25 25.85
C ASP A 3 10.78 38.03 26.18
N HIS A 4 10.63 37.46 27.38
CA HIS A 4 11.43 36.32 27.83
C HIS A 4 10.80 35.05 27.26
N LYS A 5 11.50 34.43 26.30
CA LYS A 5 11.13 33.10 25.80
C LYS A 5 11.28 32.07 26.93
N ALA A 6 10.27 31.21 27.08
CA ALA A 6 10.31 30.13 28.05
C ALA A 6 11.43 29.12 27.70
N GLU A 7 12.05 28.54 28.73
CA GLU A 7 13.03 27.47 28.58
C GLU A 7 12.35 26.10 28.55
N ILE A 8 12.81 25.21 27.68
CA ILE A 8 12.26 23.86 27.54
C ILE A 8 13.32 22.85 28.01
N TYR A 9 12.94 22.07 29.02
CA TYR A 9 13.74 20.99 29.59
C TYR A 9 13.07 19.66 29.23
N TYR A 10 13.79 18.80 28.52
CA TYR A 10 13.27 17.55 27.98
C TYR A 10 14.09 16.36 28.47
N TYR A 11 13.43 15.26 28.80
CA TYR A 11 14.06 14.00 29.12
C TYR A 11 13.32 12.87 28.41
N ASP A 12 14.04 12.11 27.59
CA ASP A 12 13.51 10.88 27.01
C ASP A 12 13.74 9.74 28.01
N ILE A 13 12.68 9.00 28.33
CA ILE A 13 12.74 7.87 29.24
C ILE A 13 13.51 6.68 28.63
N GLY A 14 13.62 6.62 27.30
CA GLY A 14 14.34 5.59 26.56
C GLY A 14 13.44 4.54 25.90
N ASP A 15 13.98 3.95 24.83
CA ASP A 15 13.31 2.92 24.03
C ASP A 15 13.40 1.52 24.67
N TYR A 16 12.49 0.63 24.26
CA TYR A 16 12.46 -0.81 24.63
C TYR A 16 12.33 -1.12 26.13
N LEU A 17 11.92 -0.14 26.93
CA LEU A 17 11.66 -0.33 28.36
C LEU A 17 10.25 -0.89 28.61
N SER A 18 10.17 -1.92 29.44
CA SER A 18 8.90 -2.40 30.01
C SER A 18 8.26 -1.35 30.90
N ARG A 19 6.98 -1.56 31.24
CA ARG A 19 6.24 -0.69 32.17
C ARG A 19 6.97 -0.59 33.51
N GLU A 20 7.41 -1.73 34.04
CA GLU A 20 8.05 -1.85 35.35
C GLU A 20 9.39 -1.10 35.36
N GLN A 21 10.22 -1.29 34.33
CA GLN A 21 11.48 -0.55 34.18
C GLN A 21 11.26 0.98 34.11
N LYS A 22 10.21 1.44 33.40
CA LYS A 22 9.87 2.87 33.36
C LYS A 22 9.47 3.40 34.73
N LEU A 23 8.69 2.64 35.50
CA LEU A 23 8.29 3.00 36.85
C LEU A 23 9.48 3.00 37.82
N ASP A 24 10.40 2.04 37.70
CA ASP A 24 11.62 1.98 38.49
C ASP A 24 12.51 3.19 38.22
N ILE A 25 12.68 3.58 36.95
CA ILE A 25 13.43 4.79 36.57
C ILE A 25 12.82 6.03 37.23
N ILE A 26 11.51 6.23 37.13
CA ILE A 26 10.82 7.38 37.74
C ILE A 26 10.95 7.35 39.28
N THR A 27 10.79 6.18 39.90
CA THR A 27 10.91 5.99 41.35
C THR A 27 12.33 6.29 41.83
N ASN A 28 13.34 5.87 41.07
CA ASN A 28 14.74 6.13 41.39
C ASN A 28 15.09 7.62 41.31
N PHE A 29 14.53 8.36 40.37
CA PHE A 29 14.72 9.80 40.29
C PHE A 29 14.07 10.55 41.45
N LYS A 30 12.96 10.04 42.02
CA LYS A 30 12.19 10.60 43.17
C LYS A 30 11.55 11.98 42.95
N SER A 31 12.25 12.88 42.26
CA SER A 31 11.87 14.26 41.97
C SER A 31 12.36 14.63 40.56
N MET A 32 11.70 15.60 39.93
CA MET A 32 12.13 16.15 38.66
C MET A 32 13.51 16.83 38.73
N GLU A 33 13.92 17.31 39.90
CA GLU A 33 15.23 17.96 40.08
C GLU A 33 16.41 17.01 39.81
N ASN A 34 16.19 15.70 39.90
CA ASN A 34 17.23 14.68 39.68
C ASN A 34 17.23 14.14 38.24
N LEU A 35 16.27 14.57 37.40
CA LEU A 35 16.23 14.16 36.01
C LEU A 35 17.34 14.88 35.24
N PRO A 36 18.16 14.16 34.45
CA PRO A 36 19.18 14.77 33.63
C PRO A 36 18.55 15.37 32.37
N PHE A 37 17.83 16.48 32.54
CA PHE A 37 17.16 17.17 31.44
C PHE A 37 18.15 17.67 30.40
N THR A 38 17.79 17.46 29.13
CA THR A 38 18.38 18.14 27.99
C THR A 38 17.60 19.42 27.73
N ARG A 39 18.29 20.56 27.73
CA ARG A 39 17.67 21.83 27.32
C ARG A 39 17.47 21.85 25.81
N LEU A 40 16.25 22.15 25.36
CA LEU A 40 15.90 22.25 23.95
C LEU A 40 15.72 23.71 23.52
N THR A 41 16.08 23.99 22.27
CA THR A 41 15.81 25.26 21.60
C THR A 41 14.92 24.98 20.39
N PRO A 42 13.64 25.41 20.39
CA PRO A 42 12.78 25.23 19.23
C PRO A 42 13.36 25.92 17.98
N ASN A 43 13.24 25.27 16.82
CA ASN A 43 13.58 25.90 15.55
C ASN A 43 12.51 26.92 15.11
N THR A 44 12.73 27.60 13.98
CA THR A 44 11.81 28.58 13.37
C THR A 44 10.42 28.00 13.05
N HIS A 45 10.37 26.67 12.94
CA HIS A 45 9.20 25.87 12.66
C HIS A 45 8.41 25.45 13.91
N GLY A 46 8.90 25.77 15.11
CA GLY A 46 8.29 25.39 16.39
C GLY A 46 8.56 23.94 16.81
N ASP A 47 9.47 23.22 16.13
CA ASP A 47 9.81 21.85 16.45
C ASP A 47 10.72 21.78 17.69
N TRP A 48 10.32 21.01 18.71
CA TRP A 48 11.16 20.78 19.89
C TRP A 48 12.16 19.64 19.64
N LEU A 49 11.67 18.52 19.11
CA LEU A 49 12.42 17.30 18.79
C LEU A 49 12.31 16.97 17.31
N SER A 50 13.27 16.21 16.79
CA SER A 50 13.31 15.84 15.36
C SER A 50 13.10 17.07 14.48
N GLN A 51 14.00 18.04 14.65
CA GLN A 51 13.91 19.34 13.99
C GLN A 51 14.17 19.17 12.49
N ARG A 52 13.38 19.90 11.70
CA ARG A 52 13.53 19.95 10.24
C ARG A 52 14.85 20.59 9.83
N ASN A 53 15.39 20.14 8.70
CA ASN A 53 16.56 20.77 8.09
C ASN A 53 16.13 21.95 7.21
N ASP A 54 16.66 23.14 7.48
CA ASP A 54 16.32 24.36 6.73
C ASP A 54 16.61 24.24 5.22
N LYS A 55 17.64 23.46 4.82
CA LYS A 55 17.95 23.20 3.40
C LYS A 55 16.91 22.35 2.72
N PHE A 56 16.29 21.39 3.41
CA PHE A 56 15.26 20.55 2.81
C PHE A 56 14.11 21.40 2.28
N GLY A 57 13.74 22.47 2.99
CA GLY A 57 12.73 23.43 2.58
C GLY A 57 13.06 24.23 1.30
N THR A 58 14.34 24.32 0.90
CA THR A 58 14.76 25.01 -0.33
C THR A 58 14.73 24.11 -1.57
N TRP A 59 14.72 22.80 -1.37
CA TRP A 59 14.67 21.83 -2.46
C TRP A 59 13.29 21.75 -3.12
N ILE A 60 13.29 21.24 -4.35
CA ILE A 60 12.13 21.18 -5.23
C ILE A 60 11.07 20.23 -4.61
N PRO A 61 9.86 20.71 -4.28
CA PRO A 61 8.79 19.83 -3.82
C PRO A 61 8.47 18.75 -4.85
N ILE A 62 8.27 17.51 -4.39
CA ILE A 62 7.80 16.44 -5.27
C ILE A 62 6.44 16.79 -5.90
N GLY A 63 5.58 17.50 -5.17
CA GLY A 63 4.33 18.05 -5.66
C GLY A 63 3.73 19.01 -4.64
N ASP A 64 2.83 19.89 -5.07
CA ASP A 64 2.18 20.90 -4.22
C ASP A 64 0.70 21.00 -4.60
N LYS A 65 -0.19 20.60 -3.68
CA LYS A 65 -1.64 20.69 -3.86
C LYS A 65 -2.28 21.81 -3.07
N ASP A 66 -1.56 22.36 -2.10
CA ASP A 66 -2.03 23.47 -1.28
C ASP A 66 -1.98 24.75 -2.11
N ASN A 67 -0.91 24.92 -2.91
CA ASN A 67 -0.82 25.94 -3.94
C ASN A 67 -0.81 25.32 -5.34
N LYS A 68 -1.98 25.19 -5.96
CA LYS A 68 -2.13 24.63 -7.31
C LYS A 68 -1.51 25.49 -8.41
N ASP A 69 -1.15 26.75 -8.12
CA ASP A 69 -0.46 27.65 -9.05
C ASP A 69 1.07 27.54 -8.94
N ASN A 70 1.57 26.81 -7.95
CA ASN A 70 2.99 26.49 -7.86
C ASN A 70 3.41 25.61 -9.05
N ARG A 71 4.17 26.18 -9.96
CA ARG A 71 4.75 25.49 -11.13
C ARG A 71 6.15 24.95 -10.87
N SER A 72 6.72 25.17 -9.68
CA SER A 72 8.09 24.79 -9.32
C SER A 72 8.15 23.46 -8.55
N THR A 73 7.55 22.42 -9.12
CA THR A 73 7.43 21.09 -8.51
C THR A 73 7.88 19.99 -9.47
N VAL A 74 8.24 18.81 -8.96
CA VAL A 74 8.61 17.67 -9.83
C VAL A 74 7.38 17.15 -10.59
N PHE A 75 6.29 16.90 -9.87
CA PHE A 75 5.02 16.45 -10.44
C PHE A 75 3.99 17.57 -10.37
N LEU A 76 3.19 17.67 -11.44
CA LEU A 76 2.00 18.50 -11.46
C LEU A 76 1.05 18.13 -10.29
N PRO A 77 0.14 19.04 -9.87
CA PRO A 77 -0.83 18.80 -8.77
C PRO A 77 -1.92 17.76 -9.11
N LYS A 78 -1.59 16.74 -9.89
CA LYS A 78 -2.39 15.61 -10.34
C LYS A 78 -2.05 14.29 -9.60
N TYR A 79 -1.09 14.30 -8.69
CA TYR A 79 -0.87 13.20 -7.73
C TYR A 79 -2.11 12.99 -6.84
N ALA A 80 -2.22 11.90 -6.09
CA ALA A 80 -3.40 11.63 -5.27
C ALA A 80 -3.07 10.75 -4.05
N ARG A 81 -4.01 10.69 -3.10
CA ARG A 81 -3.98 9.63 -2.09
C ARG A 81 -4.41 8.32 -2.71
N GLY A 82 -3.92 7.19 -2.18
CA GLY A 82 -4.43 5.86 -2.53
C GLY A 82 -5.94 5.73 -2.25
N VAL A 83 -6.54 4.67 -2.79
CA VAL A 83 -7.99 4.43 -2.69
C VAL A 83 -8.43 4.27 -1.25
N GLY A 84 -9.39 5.09 -0.82
CA GLY A 84 -10.06 4.94 0.47
C GLY A 84 -11.47 4.38 0.30
N THR A 85 -11.68 3.10 0.62
CA THR A 85 -13.01 2.48 0.52
C THR A 85 -13.87 2.74 1.76
N SER A 86 -13.24 2.80 2.94
CA SER A 86 -13.88 2.73 4.27
C SER A 86 -14.72 1.45 4.51
N ARG A 87 -14.55 0.44 3.67
CA ARG A 87 -15.25 -0.85 3.74
C ARG A 87 -14.42 -1.96 3.10
N ASP A 88 -13.12 -2.01 3.45
CA ASP A 88 -12.17 -2.90 2.77
C ASP A 88 -12.64 -4.35 2.72
N GLN A 89 -13.25 -4.87 3.78
CA GLN A 89 -13.78 -6.25 3.82
C GLN A 89 -14.87 -6.54 2.77
N TRP A 90 -15.54 -5.51 2.28
CA TRP A 90 -16.58 -5.60 1.26
C TRP A 90 -16.02 -5.32 -0.15
N ALA A 91 -15.13 -4.34 -0.25
CA ALA A 91 -14.63 -3.83 -1.53
C ALA A 91 -13.32 -4.49 -2.02
N TYR A 92 -12.61 -5.20 -1.15
CA TYR A 92 -11.42 -5.99 -1.48
C TYR A 92 -11.62 -7.46 -1.11
N ASN A 93 -11.17 -8.36 -1.97
CA ASN A 93 -11.05 -9.79 -1.64
C ASN A 93 -10.04 -10.47 -2.59
N PHE A 94 -9.44 -11.58 -2.17
CA PHE A 94 -8.65 -12.41 -3.09
C PHE A 94 -9.54 -13.08 -4.14
N SER A 95 -10.78 -13.45 -3.82
CA SER A 95 -11.74 -13.96 -4.81
C SER A 95 -12.51 -12.81 -5.47
N LYS A 96 -12.43 -12.71 -6.80
CA LYS A 96 -13.26 -11.76 -7.56
C LYS A 96 -14.75 -11.95 -7.29
N GLN A 97 -15.21 -13.20 -7.28
CA GLN A 97 -16.62 -13.53 -7.06
C GLN A 97 -17.10 -13.06 -5.68
N VAL A 98 -16.34 -13.35 -4.63
CA VAL A 98 -16.70 -12.92 -3.27
C VAL A 98 -16.70 -11.40 -3.15
N CYS A 99 -15.75 -10.70 -3.79
CA CYS A 99 -15.72 -9.24 -3.82
C CYS A 99 -16.99 -8.66 -4.49
N LEU A 100 -17.34 -9.17 -5.67
CA LEU A 100 -18.50 -8.70 -6.44
C LEU A 100 -19.82 -9.01 -5.73
N ASP A 101 -19.99 -10.22 -5.21
CA ASP A 101 -21.19 -10.60 -4.47
C ASP A 101 -21.35 -9.78 -3.19
N SER A 102 -20.26 -9.49 -2.49
CA SER A 102 -20.30 -8.64 -1.30
C SER A 102 -20.77 -7.24 -1.64
N MET A 103 -20.19 -6.60 -2.66
CA MET A 103 -20.62 -5.27 -3.09
C MET A 103 -22.05 -5.24 -3.61
N LYS A 104 -22.45 -6.23 -4.42
CA LYS A 104 -23.83 -6.35 -4.93
C LYS A 104 -24.86 -6.45 -3.80
N ARG A 105 -24.57 -7.25 -2.75
CA ARG A 105 -25.43 -7.34 -1.56
C ARG A 105 -25.49 -6.02 -0.81
N SER A 106 -24.34 -5.37 -0.59
CA SER A 106 -24.25 -4.07 0.09
C SER A 106 -25.06 -3.00 -0.66
N ASP A 107 -24.89 -2.85 -1.97
CA ASP A 107 -25.58 -1.85 -2.78
C ASP A 107 -27.10 -2.12 -2.83
N SER A 108 -27.50 -3.39 -2.87
CA SER A 108 -28.92 -3.78 -2.82
C SER A 108 -29.56 -3.39 -1.49
N PHE A 109 -28.88 -3.70 -0.37
CA PHE A 109 -29.34 -3.34 0.97
C PHE A 109 -29.36 -1.82 1.19
N PHE A 110 -28.31 -1.12 0.74
CA PHE A 110 -28.24 0.32 0.75
C PHE A 110 -29.46 0.95 0.07
N ASN A 111 -29.80 0.49 -1.14
CA ASN A 111 -30.92 1.03 -1.90
C ASN A 111 -32.28 0.72 -1.25
N GLN A 112 -32.42 -0.41 -0.57
CA GLN A 112 -33.60 -0.71 0.23
C GLN A 112 -33.75 0.30 1.37
N GLN A 113 -32.69 0.53 2.15
CA GLN A 113 -32.69 1.49 3.26
C GLN A 113 -32.93 2.92 2.74
N ARG A 114 -32.31 3.30 1.61
CA ARG A 114 -32.52 4.59 0.94
C ARG A 114 -33.99 4.82 0.62
N LYS A 115 -34.64 3.90 -0.12
CA LYS A 115 -36.03 4.06 -0.53
C LYS A 115 -36.96 4.16 0.69
N ALA A 116 -36.78 3.27 1.67
CA ALA A 116 -37.59 3.27 2.88
C ALA A 116 -37.40 4.56 3.71
N TYR A 117 -36.18 5.10 3.77
CA TYR A 117 -35.91 6.37 4.44
C TYR A 117 -36.63 7.54 3.76
N GLN A 118 -36.62 7.60 2.42
CA GLN A 118 -37.29 8.67 1.68
C GLN A 118 -38.81 8.66 1.90
N GLU A 119 -39.42 7.48 2.01
CA GLU A 119 -40.84 7.34 2.36
C GLU A 119 -41.12 7.75 3.82
N ALA A 120 -40.19 7.46 4.74
CA ALA A 120 -40.33 7.80 6.15
C ALA A 120 -40.15 9.29 6.44
N VAL A 121 -39.13 9.92 5.84
CA VAL A 121 -38.85 11.36 6.03
C VAL A 121 -39.93 12.25 5.41
N ALA A 122 -40.60 11.77 4.34
CA ALA A 122 -41.77 12.44 3.78
C ALA A 122 -42.95 12.51 4.78
N LYS A 123 -43.03 11.59 5.74
CA LYS A 123 -44.04 11.55 6.81
C LYS A 123 -43.57 12.22 8.10
N ASN A 124 -42.27 12.19 8.37
CA ASN A 124 -41.65 12.80 9.55
C ASN A 124 -40.35 13.53 9.14
N PRO A 125 -40.42 14.84 8.86
CA PRO A 125 -39.27 15.63 8.39
C PRO A 125 -38.08 15.70 9.37
N ASP A 126 -38.32 15.48 10.67
CA ASP A 126 -37.28 15.55 11.70
C ASP A 126 -36.51 14.22 11.85
N LEU A 127 -36.90 13.16 11.13
CA LEU A 127 -36.24 11.86 11.16
C LEU A 127 -34.82 11.95 10.58
N THR A 128 -33.82 11.53 11.36
CA THR A 128 -32.44 11.44 10.87
C THR A 128 -32.17 10.09 10.21
N VAL A 129 -31.21 10.04 9.28
CA VAL A 129 -30.76 8.77 8.67
C VAL A 129 -30.15 7.85 9.73
N GLU A 130 -29.41 8.42 10.66
CA GLU A 130 -28.73 7.70 11.73
C GLU A 130 -29.70 6.92 12.61
N ASP A 131 -30.87 7.50 12.91
CA ASP A 131 -31.91 6.85 13.72
C ASP A 131 -32.77 5.85 12.94
N PHE A 132 -32.79 5.95 11.61
CA PHE A 132 -33.64 5.12 10.76
C PHE A 132 -32.97 3.84 10.27
N ILE A 133 -31.70 3.93 9.83
CA ILE A 133 -31.08 2.83 9.09
C ILE A 133 -30.70 1.65 9.98
N ASP A 134 -30.80 0.45 9.41
CA ASP A 134 -30.25 -0.75 10.02
C ASP A 134 -28.71 -0.77 9.91
N THR A 135 -28.05 -0.94 11.07
CA THR A 135 -26.59 -0.87 11.25
C THR A 135 -25.91 -2.23 11.35
N ASP A 136 -26.61 -3.33 11.01
CA ASP A 136 -26.03 -4.68 10.93
C ASP A 136 -24.82 -4.71 9.96
N GLU A 137 -23.62 -4.85 10.54
CA GLU A 137 -22.34 -4.85 9.81
C GLU A 137 -22.20 -6.07 8.86
N ARG A 138 -23.08 -7.07 8.94
CA ARG A 138 -23.16 -8.20 8.01
C ARG A 138 -23.88 -7.87 6.71
N LYS A 139 -24.62 -6.77 6.67
CA LYS A 139 -25.37 -6.33 5.48
C LYS A 139 -24.68 -5.19 4.74
N ILE A 140 -24.01 -4.31 5.48
CA ILE A 140 -23.33 -3.14 4.92
C ILE A 140 -22.34 -2.53 5.93
N SER A 141 -21.28 -1.90 5.42
CA SER A 141 -20.43 -1.00 6.20
C SER A 141 -20.76 0.46 5.90
N TRP A 142 -21.42 1.13 6.87
CA TRP A 142 -21.84 2.52 6.74
C TRP A 142 -20.68 3.51 6.90
N SER A 143 -20.46 4.34 5.88
CA SER A 143 -19.60 5.52 5.97
C SER A 143 -20.42 6.80 6.10
N ARG A 144 -19.77 7.91 6.48
CA ARG A 144 -20.39 9.24 6.42
C ARG A 144 -20.92 9.55 5.01
N ALA A 145 -20.19 9.16 3.97
CA ALA A 145 -20.60 9.38 2.58
C ALA A 145 -21.87 8.58 2.23
N TYR A 146 -21.95 7.29 2.59
CA TYR A 146 -23.17 6.51 2.39
C TYR A 146 -24.38 7.09 3.12
N ARG A 147 -24.21 7.53 4.37
CA ARG A 147 -25.31 8.20 5.11
C ARG A 147 -25.76 9.48 4.40
N ASN A 148 -24.83 10.26 3.86
CA ASN A 148 -25.16 11.45 3.06
C ASN A 148 -25.85 11.09 1.74
N ASP A 149 -25.46 10.00 1.08
CA ASP A 149 -26.11 9.53 -0.15
C ASP A 149 -27.55 9.10 0.08
N VAL A 150 -27.84 8.45 1.22
CA VAL A 150 -29.23 8.18 1.65
C VAL A 150 -30.01 9.49 1.79
N LYS A 151 -29.46 10.50 2.49
CA LYS A 151 -30.09 11.83 2.66
C LYS A 151 -30.41 12.48 1.31
N ARG A 152 -29.46 12.43 0.36
CA ARG A 152 -29.58 13.01 -0.98
C ARG A 152 -30.38 12.15 -1.98
N ASN A 153 -30.88 11.00 -1.55
CA ASN A 153 -31.58 10.04 -2.40
C ASN A 153 -30.74 9.53 -3.59
N CYS A 154 -29.42 9.41 -3.43
CA CYS A 154 -28.53 8.92 -4.48
C CYS A 154 -28.58 7.39 -4.56
N GLU A 155 -28.89 6.84 -5.73
CA GLU A 155 -28.90 5.39 -5.97
C GLU A 155 -27.49 4.86 -6.23
N HIS A 156 -27.12 3.73 -5.61
CA HIS A 156 -25.90 3.00 -5.94
C HIS A 156 -26.23 1.88 -6.93
N LYS A 157 -25.61 1.88 -8.10
CA LYS A 157 -25.86 0.87 -9.14
C LYS A 157 -24.66 -0.05 -9.27
N PHE A 158 -24.86 -1.30 -8.88
CA PHE A 158 -23.84 -2.33 -9.06
C PHE A 158 -23.58 -2.59 -10.55
N ASP A 159 -22.31 -2.64 -10.94
CA ASP A 159 -21.88 -3.00 -12.28
C ASP A 159 -20.52 -3.72 -12.22
N GLU A 160 -20.46 -4.93 -12.79
CA GLU A 160 -19.25 -5.76 -12.78
C GLU A 160 -18.07 -5.13 -13.52
N LYS A 161 -18.30 -4.15 -14.40
CA LYS A 161 -17.22 -3.43 -15.11
C LYS A 161 -16.27 -2.70 -14.15
N PHE A 162 -16.71 -2.42 -12.93
CA PHE A 162 -15.88 -1.80 -11.90
C PHE A 162 -14.98 -2.80 -11.17
N SER A 163 -15.02 -4.08 -11.53
CA SER A 163 -14.04 -5.06 -11.08
C SER A 163 -12.64 -4.71 -11.58
N ARG A 164 -11.72 -4.45 -10.66
CA ARG A 164 -10.32 -4.12 -10.93
C ARG A 164 -9.40 -4.93 -10.03
N VAL A 165 -8.09 -4.83 -10.28
CA VAL A 165 -7.05 -5.34 -9.39
C VAL A 165 -6.38 -4.14 -8.71
N GLY A 166 -6.32 -4.20 -7.38
CA GLY A 166 -5.65 -3.20 -6.56
C GLY A 166 -4.49 -3.80 -5.77
N LEU A 167 -3.47 -2.98 -5.51
CA LEU A 167 -2.44 -3.30 -4.54
C LEU A 167 -2.96 -2.90 -3.16
N TYR A 168 -3.35 -3.88 -2.35
CA TYR A 168 -3.92 -3.63 -1.03
C TYR A 168 -2.81 -3.27 -0.02
N ARG A 169 -1.73 -4.03 -0.01
CA ARG A 169 -0.53 -3.82 0.83
C ARG A 169 0.72 -4.12 -0.01
N PRO A 170 1.94 -3.77 0.44
CA PRO A 170 3.15 -4.04 -0.33
C PRO A 170 3.21 -5.53 -0.73
N PHE A 171 3.35 -5.78 -2.03
CA PHE A 171 3.40 -7.12 -2.64
C PHE A 171 2.14 -7.99 -2.44
N CYS A 172 1.00 -7.37 -2.11
CA CYS A 172 -0.29 -8.04 -1.92
C CYS A 172 -1.36 -7.42 -2.83
N THR A 173 -1.55 -8.02 -4.00
CA THR A 173 -2.62 -7.70 -4.94
C THR A 173 -3.91 -8.42 -4.55
N GLN A 174 -5.05 -7.74 -4.73
CA GLN A 174 -6.39 -8.28 -4.49
C GLN A 174 -7.36 -7.77 -5.56
N ASN A 175 -8.49 -8.47 -5.71
CA ASN A 175 -9.63 -7.95 -6.46
C ASN A 175 -10.23 -6.76 -5.69
N LEU A 176 -10.62 -5.72 -6.43
CA LEU A 176 -11.15 -4.45 -5.92
C LEU A 176 -12.39 -4.07 -6.73
N TYR A 177 -13.48 -3.73 -6.06
CA TYR A 177 -14.61 -3.05 -6.69
C TYR A 177 -14.38 -1.53 -6.73
N PHE A 178 -13.93 -1.01 -7.87
CA PHE A 178 -13.44 0.36 -8.04
C PHE A 178 -14.45 1.28 -8.74
N ASP A 179 -15.57 1.55 -8.09
CA ASP A 179 -16.58 2.49 -8.57
C ASP A 179 -16.44 3.87 -7.89
N ARG A 180 -16.25 4.92 -8.71
CA ARG A 180 -16.09 6.31 -8.25
C ARG A 180 -17.33 6.92 -7.60
N ASN A 181 -18.51 6.35 -7.86
CA ASN A 181 -19.77 6.83 -7.33
C ASN A 181 -20.16 6.13 -6.02
N VAL A 182 -19.50 5.01 -5.70
CA VAL A 182 -19.84 4.15 -4.55
C VAL A 182 -18.74 4.19 -3.49
N LEU A 183 -17.46 4.29 -3.89
CA LEU A 183 -16.35 4.41 -2.94
C LEU A 183 -16.10 5.85 -2.53
N ASN A 184 -15.56 6.04 -1.31
CA ASN A 184 -15.44 7.37 -0.71
C ASN A 184 -14.32 8.22 -1.36
N ASP A 185 -13.07 7.74 -1.34
CA ASP A 185 -11.90 8.52 -1.74
C ASP A 185 -11.17 7.87 -2.92
N VAL A 186 -11.69 8.07 -4.14
CA VAL A 186 -11.16 7.40 -5.35
C VAL A 186 -10.92 8.31 -6.55
N ALA A 187 -11.47 9.52 -6.56
CA ALA A 187 -11.45 10.41 -7.72
C ALA A 187 -10.04 10.71 -8.25
N GLY A 188 -9.06 10.92 -7.35
CA GLY A 188 -7.68 11.19 -7.77
C GLY A 188 -7.00 9.99 -8.44
N ILE A 189 -7.22 8.78 -7.93
CA ILE A 189 -6.66 7.54 -8.48
C ILE A 189 -7.40 7.13 -9.76
N TYR A 190 -8.68 7.46 -9.89
CA TYR A 190 -9.45 7.23 -11.11
C TYR A 190 -8.78 7.92 -12.31
N ASN A 191 -8.30 9.14 -12.13
CA ASN A 191 -7.57 9.87 -13.17
C ASN A 191 -6.17 9.28 -13.48
N MET A 192 -5.70 8.28 -12.72
CA MET A 192 -4.47 7.54 -13.04
C MET A 192 -4.76 6.20 -13.72
N PHE A 193 -5.94 5.63 -13.48
CA PHE A 193 -6.36 4.29 -13.94
C PHE A 193 -7.84 4.25 -14.36
N PRO A 194 -8.29 5.07 -15.33
CA PRO A 194 -9.72 5.25 -15.61
C PRO A 194 -10.40 3.95 -16.06
N THR A 195 -9.72 3.13 -16.86
CA THR A 195 -10.20 1.81 -17.28
C THR A 195 -9.09 0.76 -17.20
N THR A 196 -9.43 -0.52 -17.43
CA THR A 196 -8.48 -1.64 -17.44
C THR A 196 -7.44 -1.57 -18.57
N SER A 197 -7.74 -0.89 -19.67
CA SER A 197 -6.83 -0.69 -20.81
C SER A 197 -5.80 0.41 -20.58
N HIS A 198 -6.09 1.38 -19.69
CA HIS A 198 -5.19 2.47 -19.38
C HIS A 198 -4.15 2.03 -18.34
N LYS A 199 -2.95 1.68 -18.83
CA LYS A 199 -1.81 1.32 -17.97
C LYS A 199 -1.07 2.58 -17.52
N ASN A 200 -0.47 2.51 -16.34
CA ASN A 200 0.28 3.62 -15.76
C ASN A 200 1.33 3.08 -14.78
N LEU A 201 2.32 3.91 -14.46
CA LEU A 201 3.29 3.67 -13.41
C LEU A 201 3.15 4.77 -12.36
N VAL A 202 3.17 4.39 -11.09
CA VAL A 202 2.91 5.33 -9.99
C VAL A 202 3.92 5.08 -8.87
N ILE A 203 4.65 6.11 -8.49
CA ILE A 203 5.51 6.09 -7.30
C ILE A 203 4.64 6.39 -6.10
N CYS A 204 4.50 5.41 -5.21
CA CYS A 204 3.85 5.57 -3.92
C CYS A 204 4.89 5.95 -2.85
N VAL A 205 4.54 6.87 -1.97
CA VAL A 205 5.30 7.24 -0.78
C VAL A 205 4.40 7.27 0.46
N SER A 206 4.98 7.09 1.65
CA SER A 206 4.26 7.28 2.91
C SER A 206 3.65 8.68 3.00
N GLY A 207 2.46 8.78 3.59
CA GLY A 207 1.82 10.05 3.89
C GLY A 207 2.45 10.77 5.09
N LEU A 208 1.90 11.95 5.40
CA LEU A 208 2.41 12.83 6.45
C LEU A 208 2.03 12.34 7.84
N GLY A 209 2.93 12.52 8.81
CA GLY A 209 2.69 12.16 10.22
C GLY A 209 2.83 10.67 10.52
N GLY A 210 3.47 9.90 9.62
CA GLY A 210 3.80 8.48 9.81
C GLY A 210 4.58 8.21 11.09
N SER A 211 4.29 7.09 11.73
CA SER A 211 5.09 6.58 12.85
C SER A 211 6.26 5.71 12.37
N LYS A 212 6.14 5.18 11.15
CA LYS A 212 7.13 4.30 10.53
C LYS A 212 8.11 5.06 9.67
N VAL A 213 9.22 4.42 9.34
CA VAL A 213 10.22 4.95 8.39
C VAL A 213 9.57 5.25 7.05
N ASN A 214 9.79 6.45 6.51
CA ASN A 214 9.29 6.85 5.20
C ASN A 214 9.75 5.82 4.15
N SER A 215 8.79 5.29 3.40
CA SER A 215 9.01 4.20 2.45
C SER A 215 8.46 4.59 1.08
N SER A 216 9.02 4.00 0.04
CA SER A 216 8.57 4.20 -1.33
C SER A 216 8.39 2.86 -2.05
N LEU A 217 7.37 2.74 -2.89
CA LEU A 217 7.10 1.58 -3.72
C LEU A 217 6.49 2.05 -5.05
N ILE A 218 7.01 1.56 -6.18
CA ILE A 218 6.39 1.81 -7.48
C ILE A 218 5.33 0.74 -7.76
N VAL A 219 4.23 1.13 -8.42
CA VAL A 219 3.12 0.24 -8.73
C VAL A 219 2.62 0.45 -10.16
N ASN A 220 2.03 -0.58 -10.75
CA ASN A 220 1.33 -0.54 -12.04
C ASN A 220 -0.18 -0.88 -11.93
N THR A 221 -0.67 -1.03 -10.71
CA THR A 221 -2.08 -1.28 -10.35
C THR A 221 -2.58 -0.20 -9.39
N ILE A 222 -3.86 -0.24 -9.06
CA ILE A 222 -4.52 0.76 -8.19
C ILE A 222 -4.05 0.60 -6.74
N PRO A 223 -3.33 1.57 -6.14
CA PRO A 223 -2.87 1.45 -4.76
C PRO A 223 -3.99 1.80 -3.75
N ASP A 224 -4.10 1.00 -2.68
CA ASP A 224 -4.93 1.32 -1.52
C ASP A 224 -4.33 2.46 -0.70
N LEU A 225 -5.18 3.22 -0.01
CA LEU A 225 -4.77 4.31 0.87
C LEU A 225 -3.77 3.84 1.93
N ASN A 226 -3.92 2.62 2.45
CA ASN A 226 -3.08 2.07 3.50
C ASN A 226 -2.01 1.11 2.98
N THR A 227 -1.66 1.17 1.68
CA THR A 227 -0.49 0.47 1.12
C THR A 227 0.79 0.84 1.87
N LEU A 228 0.99 2.14 2.10
CA LEU A 228 2.07 2.74 2.88
C LEU A 228 1.49 3.53 4.08
N ASP A 229 2.36 3.86 5.04
CA ASP A 229 1.96 4.50 6.32
C ASP A 229 1.30 5.86 6.12
N SER A 230 0.41 6.24 7.04
CA SER A 230 -0.26 7.55 7.10
C SER A 230 -0.94 8.04 5.81
N GLY A 231 -1.50 7.13 5.02
CA GLY A 231 -2.23 7.47 3.81
C GLY A 231 -1.30 7.73 2.63
N THR A 232 -1.02 6.66 1.91
CA THR A 232 -0.18 6.58 0.70
C THR A 232 -0.45 7.74 -0.25
N GLN A 233 0.61 8.45 -0.65
CA GLN A 233 0.58 9.46 -1.71
C GLN A 233 1.16 8.87 -2.99
N CYS A 234 0.50 9.14 -4.10
CA CYS A 234 0.68 8.45 -5.38
C CYS A 234 1.02 9.46 -6.47
N PHE A 235 2.26 9.40 -6.95
CA PHE A 235 2.82 10.29 -7.98
C PHE A 235 2.90 9.53 -9.30
N PRO A 236 1.99 9.78 -10.25
CA PRO A 236 1.93 8.98 -11.45
C PRO A 236 2.93 9.47 -12.51
N LEU A 237 3.26 8.62 -13.46
CA LEU A 237 3.98 9.01 -14.68
C LEU A 237 3.05 9.77 -15.63
N TYR A 238 1.80 9.30 -15.75
CA TYR A 238 0.77 9.92 -16.57
C TYR A 238 -0.50 10.24 -15.78
N TRP A 239 -1.31 11.17 -16.24
CA TRP A 239 -2.68 11.33 -15.76
C TRP A 239 -3.64 11.41 -16.96
N TYR A 240 -4.88 11.06 -16.71
CA TYR A 240 -5.93 10.93 -17.71
C TYR A 240 -7.06 11.90 -17.40
N GLU A 241 -7.50 12.64 -18.42
CA GLU A 241 -8.65 13.53 -18.36
C GLU A 241 -9.82 12.88 -19.11
N THR A 242 -10.97 12.75 -18.46
CA THR A 242 -12.20 12.33 -19.12
C THR A 242 -12.96 13.56 -19.56
N ILE A 243 -13.08 13.74 -20.87
CA ILE A 243 -13.86 14.79 -21.52
C ILE A 243 -15.21 14.17 -21.89
N GLU A 244 -16.23 14.50 -21.10
CA GLU A 244 -17.59 14.06 -21.36
C GLU A 244 -18.13 14.79 -22.61
N PRO A 245 -18.95 14.11 -23.45
CA PRO A 245 -19.50 14.73 -24.64
C PRO A 245 -20.45 15.88 -24.29
N ASP A 246 -20.38 16.96 -25.05
CA ASP A 246 -21.30 18.09 -24.90
C ASP A 246 -22.70 17.66 -25.37
N GLN A 247 -23.62 17.50 -24.43
CA GLN A 247 -25.01 17.10 -24.73
C GLN A 247 -25.77 18.12 -25.60
N ASN A 248 -25.22 19.33 -25.80
CA ASN A 248 -25.79 20.34 -26.70
C ASN A 248 -25.16 20.33 -28.11
N SER A 249 -24.16 19.49 -28.39
CA SER A 249 -23.51 19.43 -29.70
C SER A 249 -24.28 18.49 -30.64
N LEU A 250 -24.85 19.03 -31.71
CA LEU A 250 -25.54 18.27 -32.77
C LEU A 250 -24.60 17.39 -33.63
N PHE A 251 -23.28 17.53 -33.46
CA PHE A 251 -22.24 16.86 -34.25
C PHE A 251 -21.15 16.22 -33.37
N GLY A 252 -21.38 16.06 -32.07
CA GLY A 252 -20.42 15.42 -31.16
C GLY A 252 -20.44 13.90 -31.27
N ASP A 253 -19.31 13.26 -30.98
CA ASP A 253 -19.29 11.82 -30.65
C ASP A 253 -20.08 11.59 -29.35
N ASP A 254 -20.89 10.53 -29.30
CA ASP A 254 -21.71 10.18 -28.12
C ASP A 254 -20.88 9.59 -26.96
N ASP A 255 -19.60 9.31 -27.17
CA ASP A 255 -18.72 8.66 -26.20
C ASP A 255 -17.75 9.65 -25.52
N ALA A 256 -17.53 9.46 -24.21
CA ALA A 256 -16.54 10.21 -23.45
C ALA A 256 -15.11 9.93 -23.95
N GLN A 257 -14.35 10.99 -24.20
CA GLN A 257 -12.96 10.90 -24.63
C GLN A 257 -12.03 10.88 -23.43
N ILE A 258 -11.01 10.01 -23.44
CA ILE A 258 -10.00 9.95 -22.39
C ILE A 258 -8.66 10.41 -22.96
N VAL A 259 -8.18 11.57 -22.53
CA VAL A 259 -6.92 12.17 -22.99
C VAL A 259 -5.80 11.85 -22.01
N LYS A 260 -4.65 11.39 -22.53
CA LYS A 260 -3.45 11.07 -21.74
C LYS A 260 -2.53 12.28 -21.67
N HIS A 261 -2.03 12.60 -20.47
CA HIS A 261 -1.10 13.69 -20.20
C HIS A 261 0.11 13.24 -19.39
N GLU A 262 1.23 13.93 -19.58
CA GLU A 262 2.42 13.81 -18.72
C GLU A 262 2.14 14.38 -17.32
N ALA A 263 2.64 13.72 -16.29
CA ALA A 263 2.52 14.21 -14.91
C ALA A 263 3.81 14.87 -14.38
N VAL A 264 4.98 14.52 -14.93
CA VAL A 264 6.26 15.19 -14.64
C VAL A 264 6.26 16.56 -15.31
N SER A 265 6.53 17.61 -14.52
CA SER A 265 6.37 19.00 -14.96
C SER A 265 7.42 19.42 -16.00
N ASP A 266 7.08 20.39 -16.83
CA ASP A 266 8.02 21.01 -17.76
C ASP A 266 9.15 21.73 -17.02
N PHE A 267 8.84 22.33 -15.86
CA PHE A 267 9.79 23.00 -15.00
C PHE A 267 10.98 22.12 -14.59
N ILE A 268 10.70 20.88 -14.15
CA ILE A 268 11.78 19.99 -13.72
C ILE A 268 12.54 19.42 -14.93
N LEU A 269 11.83 19.19 -16.04
CA LEU A 269 12.45 18.74 -17.29
C LEU A 269 13.45 19.76 -17.82
N GLU A 270 13.05 21.03 -17.93
CA GLU A 270 13.91 22.12 -18.42
C GLU A 270 15.15 22.30 -17.53
N ARG A 271 14.98 22.22 -16.19
CA ARG A 271 16.09 22.29 -15.23
C ARG A 271 17.06 21.12 -15.37
N ALA A 272 16.53 19.90 -15.47
CA ALA A 272 17.34 18.71 -15.64
C ALA A 272 18.07 18.73 -17.00
N GLN A 273 17.41 19.16 -18.08
CA GLN A 273 18.04 19.29 -19.39
C GLN A 273 19.11 20.39 -19.43
N SER A 274 18.90 21.49 -18.71
CA SER A 274 19.90 22.55 -18.60
C SER A 274 21.14 22.09 -17.83
N LYS A 275 20.98 21.24 -16.81
CA LYS A 275 22.07 20.77 -15.95
C LYS A 275 22.78 19.52 -16.50
N TYR A 276 22.03 18.59 -17.07
CA TYR A 276 22.52 17.27 -17.50
C TYR A 276 22.37 17.03 -19.02
N GLY A 277 21.98 18.03 -19.79
CA GLY A 277 21.89 17.96 -21.25
C GLY A 277 20.50 17.58 -21.78
N ASN A 278 20.26 17.97 -23.03
CA ASN A 278 18.97 17.89 -23.73
C ASN A 278 18.42 16.47 -23.96
N LYS A 279 19.19 15.42 -23.65
CA LYS A 279 18.74 14.02 -23.81
C LYS A 279 17.84 13.54 -22.68
N VAL A 280 17.83 14.21 -21.53
CA VAL A 280 17.01 13.84 -20.37
C VAL A 280 15.53 13.86 -20.74
N GLN A 281 14.82 12.77 -20.46
CA GLN A 281 13.38 12.62 -20.64
C GLN A 281 12.64 12.63 -19.29
N ARG A 282 11.31 12.76 -19.33
CA ARG A 282 10.45 12.72 -18.13
C ARG A 282 10.57 11.40 -17.38
N GLU A 283 10.70 10.30 -18.10
CA GLU A 283 10.92 8.97 -17.53
C GLU A 283 12.24 8.91 -16.76
N ASP A 284 13.32 9.54 -17.25
CA ASP A 284 14.60 9.59 -16.53
C ASP A 284 14.45 10.30 -15.18
N ILE A 285 13.69 11.40 -15.16
CA ILE A 285 13.40 12.15 -13.93
C ILE A 285 12.51 11.32 -13.00
N PHE A 286 11.50 10.64 -13.53
CA PHE A 286 10.61 9.77 -12.77
C PHE A 286 11.39 8.67 -12.04
N TYR A 287 12.29 7.98 -12.73
CA TYR A 287 13.13 6.96 -12.11
C TYR A 287 14.23 7.54 -11.22
N TYR A 288 14.79 8.70 -11.57
CA TYR A 288 15.71 9.44 -10.70
C TYR A 288 15.07 9.72 -9.33
N VAL A 289 13.82 10.20 -9.31
CA VAL A 289 13.06 10.38 -8.06
C VAL A 289 12.98 9.07 -7.29
N TYR A 290 12.63 7.97 -7.95
CA TYR A 290 12.54 6.67 -7.30
C TYR A 290 13.89 6.21 -6.71
N GLY A 291 15.00 6.45 -7.41
CA GLY A 291 16.35 6.18 -6.92
C GLY A 291 16.73 7.01 -5.69
N ILE A 292 16.46 8.32 -5.70
CA ILE A 292 16.71 9.22 -4.56
C ILE A 292 15.91 8.78 -3.33
N LEU A 293 14.63 8.42 -3.51
CA LEU A 293 13.78 7.93 -2.43
C LEU A 293 14.25 6.61 -1.80
N HIS A 294 15.16 5.88 -2.48
CA HIS A 294 15.79 4.67 -1.97
C HIS A 294 17.19 4.91 -1.39
N SER A 295 17.77 6.11 -1.55
CA SER A 295 19.06 6.44 -0.96
C SER A 295 18.99 6.40 0.58
N LYS A 296 19.86 5.58 1.19
CA LYS A 296 19.96 5.46 2.66
C LYS A 296 20.32 6.80 3.28
N SER A 297 21.33 7.49 2.75
CA SER A 297 21.75 8.78 3.27
C SER A 297 20.65 9.83 3.17
N TYR A 298 19.88 9.88 2.07
CA TYR A 298 18.75 10.81 1.95
C TYR A 298 17.69 10.56 3.03
N ARG A 299 17.30 9.29 3.20
CA ARG A 299 16.25 8.90 4.17
C ARG A 299 16.68 9.12 5.61
N GLU A 300 17.96 8.89 5.92
CA GLU A 300 18.52 9.09 7.26
C GLU A 300 18.65 10.57 7.59
N THR A 301 19.29 11.35 6.71
CA THR A 301 19.51 12.80 6.89
C THR A 301 18.21 13.58 7.03
N PHE A 302 17.18 13.25 6.22
CA PHE A 302 15.91 13.97 6.18
C PHE A 302 14.76 13.22 6.83
N SER A 303 15.04 12.25 7.71
CA SER A 303 14.03 11.42 8.37
C SER A 303 12.96 12.25 9.10
N ALA A 304 13.37 13.33 9.79
CA ALA A 304 12.47 14.26 10.47
C ALA A 304 11.58 15.04 9.50
N ASP A 305 12.15 15.53 8.40
CA ASP A 305 11.45 16.25 7.35
C ASP A 305 10.42 15.37 6.63
N LEU A 306 10.83 14.17 6.22
CA LEU A 306 10.00 13.18 5.52
C LEU A 306 8.84 12.65 6.36
N LYS A 307 8.87 12.86 7.68
CA LYS A 307 7.75 12.57 8.58
C LYS A 307 6.73 13.71 8.62
N LYS A 308 7.16 14.95 8.39
CA LYS A 308 6.34 16.17 8.56
C LYS A 308 5.90 16.77 7.22
N MET A 309 6.61 16.49 6.14
CA MET A 309 6.38 17.07 4.81
C MET A 309 6.57 16.01 3.71
N LEU A 310 6.00 16.27 2.53
CA LEU A 310 6.24 15.41 1.37
C LEU A 310 7.71 15.50 0.94
N PRO A 311 8.26 14.45 0.29
CA PRO A 311 9.62 14.47 -0.20
C PRO A 311 9.92 15.71 -1.06
N ARG A 312 11.14 16.23 -0.90
CA ARG A 312 11.68 17.29 -1.74
C ARG A 312 12.92 16.76 -2.43
N ILE A 313 12.96 16.89 -3.74
CA ILE A 313 13.91 16.18 -4.59
C ILE A 313 14.99 17.17 -5.05
N PRO A 314 16.24 17.01 -4.60
CA PRO A 314 17.35 17.81 -5.12
C PRO A 314 17.70 17.36 -6.55
N LEU A 315 18.30 18.27 -7.32
CA LEU A 315 19.03 17.92 -8.54
C LEU A 315 20.51 17.86 -8.19
N VAL A 316 21.08 16.67 -8.04
CA VAL A 316 22.50 16.47 -7.67
C VAL A 316 23.45 17.26 -8.57
N SER A 317 24.53 17.79 -8.00
CA SER A 317 25.54 18.60 -8.68
C SER A 317 26.22 17.86 -9.84
N ASP A 318 26.48 16.57 -9.64
CA ASP A 318 27.24 15.71 -10.53
C ASP A 318 26.36 15.01 -11.59
N TYR A 319 26.79 15.08 -12.86
CA TYR A 319 26.11 14.47 -14.01
C TYR A 319 26.04 12.94 -13.92
N GLU A 320 27.15 12.29 -13.55
CA GLU A 320 27.24 10.83 -13.45
C GLU A 320 26.34 10.32 -12.31
N LYS A 321 26.26 11.06 -11.20
CA LYS A 321 25.35 10.73 -10.10
C LYS A 321 23.89 10.79 -10.53
N PHE A 322 23.48 11.78 -11.32
CA PHE A 322 22.10 11.85 -11.84
C PHE A 322 21.75 10.57 -12.61
N TRP A 323 22.61 10.17 -13.56
CA TRP A 323 22.38 8.97 -14.36
C TRP A 323 22.49 7.69 -13.54
N ALA A 324 23.36 7.63 -12.54
CA ALA A 324 23.45 6.50 -11.63
C ALA A 324 22.16 6.34 -10.79
N PHE A 325 21.60 7.43 -10.25
CA PHE A 325 20.31 7.39 -9.55
C PHE A 325 19.15 7.03 -10.48
N SER A 326 19.12 7.60 -11.69
CA SER A 326 18.10 7.28 -12.70
C SER A 326 18.15 5.80 -13.09
N LYS A 327 19.34 5.27 -13.37
CA LYS A 327 19.54 3.86 -13.71
C LYS A 327 19.15 2.95 -12.55
N ALA A 328 19.62 3.23 -11.33
CA ALA A 328 19.27 2.43 -10.17
C ALA A 328 17.76 2.47 -9.89
N GLY A 329 17.12 3.63 -10.08
CA GLY A 329 15.67 3.76 -10.01
C GLY A 329 14.93 2.94 -11.06
N ARG A 330 15.44 2.84 -12.29
CA ARG A 330 14.91 1.95 -13.35
C ARG A 330 15.06 0.48 -12.96
N ASP A 331 16.23 0.09 -12.47
CA ASP A 331 16.52 -1.29 -12.05
C ASP A 331 15.62 -1.71 -10.88
N LEU A 332 15.48 -0.85 -9.86
CA LEU A 332 14.55 -1.03 -8.74
C LEU A 332 13.10 -1.10 -9.22
N ALA A 333 12.70 -0.21 -10.11
CA ALA A 333 11.34 -0.18 -10.61
C ALA A 333 11.00 -1.46 -11.39
N ASN A 334 11.89 -1.91 -12.27
CA ASN A 334 11.70 -3.15 -13.00
C ASN A 334 11.55 -4.35 -12.05
N LEU A 335 12.37 -4.41 -10.99
CA LEU A 335 12.31 -5.45 -9.99
C LEU A 335 11.00 -5.43 -9.19
N HIS A 336 10.59 -4.26 -8.69
CA HIS A 336 9.39 -4.10 -7.87
C HIS A 336 8.09 -4.20 -8.66
N LEU A 337 8.08 -3.90 -9.97
CA LEU A 337 6.91 -4.08 -10.84
C LEU A 337 6.74 -5.54 -11.29
N ASN A 338 7.83 -6.31 -11.32
CA ASN A 338 7.84 -7.71 -11.71
C ASN A 338 8.12 -8.64 -10.52
N TYR A 339 7.76 -8.22 -9.30
CA TYR A 339 8.06 -8.92 -8.05
C TYR A 339 7.52 -10.35 -7.96
N GLU A 340 6.58 -10.72 -8.83
CA GLU A 340 5.97 -12.06 -8.92
C GLU A 340 6.71 -13.01 -9.87
N LYS A 341 7.64 -12.48 -10.67
CA LYS A 341 8.29 -13.19 -11.78
C LYS A 341 9.80 -13.32 -11.63
N VAL A 342 10.34 -12.93 -10.48
CA VAL A 342 11.78 -13.06 -10.20
C VAL A 342 12.07 -14.51 -9.87
N ALA A 343 13.13 -15.06 -10.45
CA ALA A 343 13.55 -16.42 -10.15
C ALA A 343 13.83 -16.57 -8.64
N PRO A 344 13.61 -17.77 -8.04
CA PRO A 344 13.97 -18.02 -6.66
C PRO A 344 15.45 -17.71 -6.37
N CYS A 345 15.75 -17.28 -5.16
CA CYS A 345 17.13 -17.05 -4.72
C CYS A 345 17.90 -18.38 -4.73
N PRO A 346 19.11 -18.46 -5.34
CA PRO A 346 19.85 -19.72 -5.45
C PRO A 346 20.21 -20.36 -4.09
N ASP A 347 20.40 -19.54 -3.06
CA ASP A 347 20.81 -20.00 -1.73
C ASP A 347 19.64 -20.60 -0.92
N VAL A 348 18.39 -20.36 -1.37
CA VAL A 348 17.18 -20.83 -0.69
C VAL A 348 16.89 -22.28 -1.08
N SER A 349 16.66 -23.12 -0.07
CA SER A 349 16.27 -24.51 -0.26
C SER A 349 14.83 -24.75 0.14
N VAL A 350 14.17 -25.68 -0.54
CA VAL A 350 12.78 -26.06 -0.27
C VAL A 350 12.74 -27.51 0.14
N GLU A 351 12.27 -27.76 1.36
CA GLU A 351 11.92 -29.10 1.84
C GLU A 351 10.42 -29.32 1.63
N SER A 352 10.05 -30.39 0.93
CA SER A 352 8.67 -30.77 0.69
C SER A 352 8.45 -32.22 1.09
N LEU A 353 7.39 -32.51 1.83
CA LEU A 353 6.94 -33.88 2.06
C LEU A 353 6.45 -34.48 0.74
N ASN A 354 6.76 -35.76 0.48
CA ASN A 354 6.32 -36.41 -0.75
C ASN A 354 4.79 -36.38 -0.87
N ASN A 355 4.31 -35.91 -2.02
CA ASN A 355 2.87 -35.78 -2.34
C ASN A 355 2.10 -37.12 -2.31
N ALA A 356 2.80 -38.26 -2.22
CA ALA A 356 2.24 -39.61 -2.16
C ALA A 356 1.85 -40.08 -0.73
N VAL A 357 2.03 -39.25 0.31
CA VAL A 357 1.81 -39.66 1.70
C VAL A 357 0.74 -38.79 2.36
N PHE A 358 -0.51 -38.87 1.91
CA PHE A 358 -1.66 -38.53 2.77
C PHE A 358 -2.87 -39.40 2.46
N GLU A 359 -3.15 -40.35 3.36
CA GLU A 359 -4.52 -40.75 3.66
C GLU A 359 -5.20 -39.58 4.37
N ILE A 360 -6.33 -39.12 3.84
CA ILE A 360 -7.19 -38.13 4.50
C ILE A 360 -7.60 -38.71 5.87
N PRO A 361 -7.33 -38.03 7.01
CA PRO A 361 -7.85 -38.48 8.28
C PRO A 361 -9.37 -38.47 8.20
N LYS A 362 -10.00 -39.67 8.25
CA LYS A 362 -11.46 -39.79 8.29
C LYS A 362 -12.00 -38.89 9.41
N PRO A 363 -13.02 -38.05 9.16
CA PRO A 363 -13.68 -37.32 10.23
C PRO A 363 -14.20 -38.33 11.26
N ARG A 364 -13.82 -38.16 12.53
CA ARG A 364 -14.46 -38.84 13.65
C ARG A 364 -15.91 -38.39 13.64
N ASN A 365 -16.83 -39.31 13.30
CA ASN A 365 -18.30 -39.20 13.25
C ASN A 365 -18.93 -39.22 11.85
N ALA A 366 -18.54 -40.17 10.99
CA ALA A 366 -19.43 -40.68 9.94
C ALA A 366 -19.73 -42.15 10.23
N SER A 367 -21.01 -42.49 10.34
CA SER A 367 -21.54 -43.83 10.57
C SER A 367 -21.11 -44.82 9.48
N ASP A 368 -20.88 -46.08 9.87
CA ASP A 368 -20.27 -47.17 9.11
C ASP A 368 -21.03 -47.69 7.86
N ASP A 369 -22.03 -46.99 7.32
CA ASP A 369 -22.95 -47.52 6.30
C ASP A 369 -22.84 -46.85 4.91
N ALA A 370 -21.63 -46.74 4.35
CA ALA A 370 -21.48 -46.48 2.91
C ALA A 370 -20.16 -47.06 2.36
N PHE A 371 -20.06 -48.39 2.34
CA PHE A 371 -19.03 -49.10 1.58
C PHE A 371 -19.70 -49.72 0.34
N MET A 372 -19.47 -49.12 -0.84
CA MET A 372 -19.69 -49.79 -2.12
C MET A 372 -18.43 -49.66 -2.97
N VAL A 373 -18.04 -50.81 -3.48
CA VAL A 373 -16.80 -51.20 -4.15
C VAL A 373 -16.59 -50.46 -5.46
N ALA A 374 -15.37 -49.95 -5.67
CA ALA A 374 -14.77 -49.85 -7.00
C ALA A 374 -13.27 -50.18 -6.87
N GLU A 375 -12.91 -51.42 -7.19
CA GLU A 375 -11.53 -51.84 -7.39
C GLU A 375 -10.96 -51.19 -8.66
N GLY A 376 -9.71 -50.72 -8.57
CA GLY A 376 -8.85 -50.50 -9.73
C GLY A 376 -8.81 -49.07 -10.28
N ASN A 377 -8.03 -48.19 -9.65
CA ASN A 377 -7.12 -47.33 -10.41
C ASN A 377 -6.00 -46.75 -9.52
N ALA A 378 -4.76 -46.95 -9.96
CA ALA A 378 -3.59 -46.30 -9.42
C ALA A 378 -3.56 -44.82 -9.85
N SER A 379 -3.72 -43.90 -8.90
CA SER A 379 -3.07 -42.58 -8.80
C SER A 379 -3.85 -41.66 -7.85
N ALA A 380 -3.57 -41.72 -6.54
CA ALA A 380 -4.01 -40.67 -5.64
C ALA A 380 -3.05 -39.48 -5.81
N ASN A 381 -3.29 -38.65 -6.83
CA ASN A 381 -2.64 -37.36 -6.98
C ASN A 381 -3.46 -36.38 -6.12
N PRO A 382 -2.92 -35.82 -5.01
CA PRO A 382 -3.63 -34.79 -4.27
C PRO A 382 -3.90 -33.61 -5.19
N ASP A 383 -5.06 -32.98 -5.02
CA ASP A 383 -5.35 -31.69 -5.64
C ASP A 383 -4.17 -30.75 -5.40
N GLU A 384 -3.48 -30.33 -6.47
CA GLU A 384 -2.27 -29.52 -6.39
C GLU A 384 -2.56 -28.20 -5.64
N TYR A 385 -3.79 -27.70 -5.72
CA TYR A 385 -4.22 -26.54 -4.94
C TYR A 385 -4.23 -26.80 -3.44
N ALA A 386 -4.60 -28.01 -3.00
CA ALA A 386 -4.57 -28.37 -1.58
C ALA A 386 -3.13 -28.56 -1.08
N TYR A 387 -2.23 -29.06 -1.93
CA TYR A 387 -0.83 -29.25 -1.60
C TYR A 387 -0.08 -27.92 -1.38
N TYR A 388 -0.38 -26.91 -2.20
CA TYR A 388 0.18 -25.56 -2.05
C TYR A 388 -0.73 -24.58 -1.31
N ALA A 389 -1.83 -25.04 -0.69
CA ALA A 389 -2.71 -24.16 0.06
C ALA A 389 -1.99 -23.58 1.28
N VAL A 390 -2.18 -22.28 1.51
CA VAL A 390 -1.72 -21.57 2.70
C VAL A 390 -2.87 -21.33 3.67
N GLU A 391 -2.65 -21.60 4.95
CA GLU A 391 -3.53 -21.16 6.04
C GLU A 391 -2.94 -19.92 6.71
N GLN A 392 -1.75 -20.06 7.29
CA GLN A 392 -0.95 -18.97 7.84
C GLN A 392 0.53 -19.38 7.91
N MET A 393 1.39 -18.61 7.24
CA MET A 393 2.84 -18.83 7.27
C MET A 393 3.43 -18.40 8.62
N LYS A 394 4.48 -19.09 9.07
CA LYS A 394 5.14 -18.77 10.34
C LYS A 394 6.62 -19.10 10.37
N PHE A 395 7.34 -18.38 11.22
CA PHE A 395 8.68 -18.78 11.65
C PHE A 395 8.58 -19.96 12.64
N PRO A 396 9.54 -20.91 12.64
CA PRO A 396 9.55 -22.03 13.60
C PRO A 396 9.59 -21.55 15.06
N LYS A 397 10.34 -20.48 15.33
CA LYS A 397 10.45 -19.83 16.64
C LYS A 397 10.83 -18.36 16.46
N LYS A 398 10.58 -17.55 17.49
CA LYS A 398 10.94 -16.12 17.49
C LYS A 398 12.44 -15.94 17.22
N GLY A 399 12.78 -15.09 16.25
CA GLY A 399 14.16 -14.78 15.87
C GLY A 399 14.79 -15.73 14.84
N GLN A 400 14.19 -16.90 14.57
CA GLN A 400 14.67 -17.81 13.52
C GLN A 400 14.07 -17.41 12.16
N LYS A 401 14.72 -16.47 11.47
CA LYS A 401 14.25 -15.90 10.19
C LYS A 401 14.83 -16.59 8.95
N ASP A 402 15.80 -17.48 9.09
CA ASP A 402 16.37 -18.28 8.01
C ASP A 402 15.42 -19.36 7.46
N THR A 403 14.33 -19.63 8.17
CA THR A 403 13.38 -20.71 7.86
C THR A 403 11.93 -20.21 7.95
N ILE A 404 11.11 -20.51 6.95
CA ILE A 404 9.66 -20.27 6.94
C ILE A 404 8.92 -21.59 6.77
N ILE A 405 8.00 -21.87 7.69
CA ILE A 405 7.02 -22.94 7.56
C ILE A 405 5.87 -22.38 6.71
N TYR A 406 5.75 -22.86 5.48
CA TYR A 406 4.75 -22.39 4.53
C TYR A 406 3.38 -23.01 4.83
N ASN A 407 3.35 -24.34 4.91
CA ASN A 407 2.21 -25.15 5.36
C ASN A 407 2.76 -26.47 5.96
N HIS A 408 1.91 -27.49 6.15
CA HIS A 408 2.37 -28.79 6.69
C HIS A 408 3.16 -29.64 5.68
N TYR A 409 3.18 -29.27 4.40
CA TYR A 409 3.95 -29.95 3.35
C TYR A 409 5.29 -29.30 3.07
N HIS A 410 5.34 -27.96 3.06
CA HIS A 410 6.45 -27.19 2.55
C HIS A 410 7.12 -26.34 3.63
N THR A 411 8.45 -26.44 3.69
CA THR A 411 9.31 -25.58 4.52
C THR A 411 10.40 -24.98 3.65
N ILE A 412 10.56 -23.66 3.71
CA ILE A 412 11.59 -22.90 2.99
C ILE A 412 12.73 -22.63 3.98
N LYS A 413 13.96 -22.97 3.61
CA LYS A 413 15.16 -22.86 4.48
C LYS A 413 16.27 -22.09 3.79
N ASN A 414 17.27 -21.71 4.58
CA ASN A 414 18.46 -20.96 4.15
C ASN A 414 18.13 -19.60 3.52
N ILE A 415 17.11 -18.91 4.06
CA ILE A 415 16.76 -17.56 3.61
C ILE A 415 17.87 -16.59 4.07
N PRO A 416 18.52 -15.85 3.16
CA PRO A 416 19.58 -14.92 3.54
C PRO A 416 19.06 -13.82 4.47
N GLU A 417 19.79 -13.51 5.56
CA GLU A 417 19.42 -12.43 6.48
C GLU A 417 19.26 -11.08 5.78
N LYS A 418 20.10 -10.83 4.76
CA LYS A 418 20.04 -9.67 3.87
C LYS A 418 18.65 -9.46 3.25
N ALA A 419 17.88 -10.52 3.01
CA ALA A 419 16.53 -10.41 2.44
C ALA A 419 15.54 -9.70 3.39
N TYR A 420 15.82 -9.68 4.70
CA TYR A 420 14.99 -8.99 5.69
C TYR A 420 15.36 -7.51 5.87
N GLU A 421 16.49 -7.05 5.32
CA GLU A 421 16.90 -5.64 5.35
C GLU A 421 16.02 -4.76 4.45
N TYR A 422 15.40 -5.34 3.41
CA TYR A 422 14.45 -4.60 2.58
C TYR A 422 13.11 -4.40 3.31
N VAL A 423 13.02 -3.26 3.99
CA VAL A 423 11.85 -2.84 4.76
C VAL A 423 11.03 -1.82 3.97
N VAL A 424 9.74 -2.12 3.81
CA VAL A 424 8.73 -1.23 3.24
C VAL A 424 7.59 -1.09 4.24
N ASN A 425 7.18 0.13 4.56
CA ASN A 425 6.08 0.40 5.50
C ASN A 425 6.25 -0.30 6.87
N GLY A 426 7.49 -0.32 7.37
CA GLY A 426 7.88 -0.80 8.71
C GLY A 426 7.96 -2.33 8.88
N LYS A 427 7.82 -3.11 7.81
CA LYS A 427 8.03 -4.58 7.82
C LYS A 427 8.88 -4.99 6.63
N SER A 428 9.60 -6.11 6.74
CA SER A 428 10.29 -6.67 5.57
C SER A 428 9.28 -7.07 4.50
N ALA A 429 9.67 -7.05 3.22
CA ALA A 429 8.81 -7.51 2.13
C ALA A 429 8.32 -8.96 2.33
N ILE A 430 9.17 -9.81 2.92
CA ILE A 430 8.85 -11.21 3.25
C ILE A 430 7.76 -11.29 4.33
N GLU A 431 7.89 -10.51 5.39
CA GLU A 431 6.87 -10.48 6.47
C GLU A 431 5.52 -9.95 5.97
N TRP A 432 5.50 -9.05 4.99
CA TRP A 432 4.25 -8.64 4.32
C TRP A 432 3.57 -9.82 3.63
N ILE A 433 4.30 -10.66 2.90
CA ILE A 433 3.74 -11.86 2.27
C ILE A 433 3.17 -12.80 3.34
N MET A 434 3.95 -13.07 4.40
CA MET A 434 3.52 -13.96 5.49
C MET A 434 2.26 -13.47 6.21
N GLU A 435 2.12 -12.17 6.42
CA GLU A 435 0.97 -11.58 7.11
C GLU A 435 -0.27 -11.48 6.23
N ARG A 436 -0.10 -11.14 4.94
CA ARG A 436 -1.22 -10.81 4.06
C ARG A 436 -1.78 -12.02 3.34
N TYR A 437 -0.95 -13.01 3.02
CA TYR A 437 -1.39 -14.27 2.42
C TYR A 437 -1.70 -15.29 3.52
N ALA A 438 -2.71 -14.97 4.32
CA ALA A 438 -3.29 -15.83 5.33
C ALA A 438 -4.81 -15.85 5.20
N VAL A 439 -5.45 -16.98 5.53
CA VAL A 439 -6.91 -17.09 5.54
C VAL A 439 -7.44 -16.31 6.73
N THR A 440 -8.27 -15.31 6.47
CA THR A 440 -8.85 -14.47 7.52
C THR A 440 -10.35 -14.34 7.33
N THR A 441 -11.10 -14.21 8.44
CA THR A 441 -12.54 -13.92 8.40
C THR A 441 -12.81 -12.75 9.31
N ASP A 442 -13.42 -11.71 8.77
CA ASP A 442 -13.81 -10.54 9.55
C ASP A 442 -15.03 -10.88 10.42
N GLN A 443 -14.90 -10.69 11.74
CA GLN A 443 -15.93 -11.12 12.69
C GLN A 443 -17.25 -10.33 12.56
N LYS A 444 -17.15 -9.09 12.11
CA LYS A 444 -18.28 -8.15 12.01
C LYS A 444 -19.13 -8.45 10.79
N SER A 445 -18.50 -8.46 9.61
CA SER A 445 -19.17 -8.74 8.34
C SER A 445 -19.41 -10.23 8.10
N GLY A 446 -18.59 -11.11 8.71
CA GLY A 446 -18.60 -12.55 8.42
C GLY A 446 -17.97 -12.91 7.07
N ILE A 447 -17.33 -11.96 6.38
CA ILE A 447 -16.72 -12.19 5.07
C ILE A 447 -15.33 -12.82 5.26
N THR A 448 -15.12 -13.96 4.61
CA THR A 448 -13.81 -14.62 4.54
C THR A 448 -12.99 -14.09 3.37
N ASN A 449 -11.71 -13.83 3.62
CA ASN A 449 -10.71 -13.49 2.62
C ASN A 449 -9.66 -14.60 2.58
N ASN A 450 -9.70 -15.41 1.51
CA ASN A 450 -8.86 -16.59 1.35
C ASN A 450 -7.87 -16.39 0.18
N PRO A 451 -6.56 -16.26 0.44
CA PRO A 451 -5.55 -16.04 -0.60
C PRO A 451 -5.49 -17.19 -1.63
N ASN A 452 -5.90 -18.41 -1.25
CA ASN A 452 -5.89 -19.54 -2.17
C ASN A 452 -6.93 -19.38 -3.30
N ASP A 453 -7.96 -18.54 -3.12
CA ASP A 453 -8.89 -18.21 -4.21
C ASP A 453 -8.21 -17.45 -5.34
N TRP A 454 -7.23 -16.61 -5.02
CA TRP A 454 -6.42 -15.93 -6.03
C TRP A 454 -5.63 -16.93 -6.88
N SER A 455 -5.05 -17.95 -6.23
CA SER A 455 -4.32 -19.02 -6.90
C SER A 455 -5.24 -19.81 -7.85
N ARG A 456 -6.47 -20.10 -7.43
CA ARG A 456 -7.51 -20.74 -8.26
C ARG A 456 -7.93 -19.87 -9.43
N GLU A 457 -8.23 -18.60 -9.18
CA GLU A 457 -8.66 -17.63 -10.20
C GLU A 457 -7.61 -17.43 -11.30
N HIS A 458 -6.33 -17.54 -10.95
CA HIS A 458 -5.20 -17.40 -11.88
C HIS A 458 -4.70 -18.73 -12.44
N GLU A 459 -5.39 -19.84 -12.16
CA GLU A 459 -5.03 -21.19 -12.62
C GLU A 459 -3.58 -21.58 -12.26
N LYS A 460 -3.10 -21.13 -11.10
CA LYS A 460 -1.73 -21.31 -10.61
C LYS A 460 -1.71 -21.83 -9.18
N PRO A 461 -1.71 -23.17 -8.97
CA PRO A 461 -1.69 -23.77 -7.64
C PRO A 461 -0.56 -23.26 -6.75
N ARG A 462 0.62 -23.06 -7.34
CA ARG A 462 1.84 -22.60 -6.66
C ARG A 462 1.98 -21.09 -6.51
N TYR A 463 0.99 -20.29 -6.91
CA TYR A 463 1.13 -18.83 -7.01
C TYR A 463 1.77 -18.19 -5.78
N ILE A 464 1.22 -18.46 -4.60
CA ILE A 464 1.65 -17.84 -3.35
C ILE A 464 3.03 -18.36 -2.92
N PHE A 465 3.28 -19.65 -3.16
CA PHE A 465 4.56 -20.28 -2.87
C PHE A 465 5.69 -19.68 -3.72
N ASP A 466 5.48 -19.59 -5.04
CA ASP A 466 6.44 -19.01 -5.97
C ASP A 466 6.59 -17.49 -5.76
N LEU A 467 5.50 -16.80 -5.39
CA LEU A 467 5.53 -15.40 -4.98
C LEU A 467 6.48 -15.17 -3.79
N LEU A 468 6.37 -15.99 -2.74
CA LEU A 468 7.25 -15.88 -1.57
C LEU A 468 8.72 -16.07 -1.95
N LEU A 469 9.03 -17.08 -2.77
CA LEU A 469 10.39 -17.33 -3.26
C LEU A 469 10.92 -16.16 -4.12
N SER A 470 10.07 -15.62 -4.99
CA SER A 470 10.38 -14.46 -5.82
C SER A 470 10.66 -13.23 -4.96
N VAL A 471 9.80 -12.94 -3.97
CA VAL A 471 9.95 -11.78 -3.07
C VAL A 471 11.20 -11.87 -2.20
N ILE A 472 11.62 -13.07 -1.79
CA ILE A 472 12.91 -13.25 -1.10
C ILE A 472 14.06 -12.74 -1.99
N ASN A 473 14.07 -13.12 -3.26
CA ASN A 473 15.13 -12.69 -4.19
C ASN A 473 15.01 -11.20 -4.57
N VAL A 474 13.78 -10.69 -4.74
CA VAL A 474 13.50 -9.25 -4.88
C VAL A 474 14.19 -8.49 -3.76
N SER A 475 13.97 -8.88 -2.50
CA SER A 475 14.59 -8.20 -1.36
C SER A 475 16.12 -8.19 -1.41
N VAL A 476 16.75 -9.33 -1.72
CA VAL A 476 18.22 -9.43 -1.80
C VAL A 476 18.78 -8.52 -2.89
N GLN A 477 18.14 -8.50 -4.07
CA GLN A 477 18.54 -7.66 -5.20
C GLN A 477 18.29 -6.18 -4.92
N THR A 478 17.15 -5.82 -4.31
CA THR A 478 16.85 -4.45 -3.90
C THR A 478 17.91 -3.92 -2.96
N VAL A 479 18.30 -4.68 -1.93
CA VAL A 479 19.38 -4.28 -1.00
C VAL A 479 20.70 -4.14 -1.76
N GLY A 480 20.98 -5.02 -2.73
CA GLY A 480 22.15 -4.91 -3.59
C GLY A 480 22.21 -3.60 -4.38
N ILE A 481 21.10 -3.22 -5.03
CA ILE A 481 21.00 -1.98 -5.80
C ILE A 481 21.11 -0.75 -4.89
N VAL A 482 20.40 -0.77 -3.76
CA VAL A 482 20.40 0.34 -2.79
C VAL A 482 21.80 0.56 -2.20
N ASN A 483 22.52 -0.50 -1.86
CA ASN A 483 23.89 -0.39 -1.36
C ASN A 483 24.89 0.08 -2.43
N GLY A 484 24.54 -0.04 -3.72
CA GLY A 484 25.33 0.47 -4.84
C GLY A 484 24.98 1.89 -5.29
N LEU A 485 24.03 2.57 -4.62
CA LEU A 485 23.68 3.94 -4.94
C LEU A 485 24.85 4.91 -4.65
N PRO A 486 25.00 6.00 -5.42
CA PRO A 486 26.04 6.98 -5.16
C PRO A 486 25.94 7.61 -3.77
N GLU A 487 27.07 7.78 -3.10
CA GLU A 487 27.13 8.60 -1.90
C GLU A 487 27.02 10.09 -2.25
N VAL A 488 26.18 10.78 -1.48
CA VAL A 488 25.92 12.21 -1.63
C VAL A 488 26.05 12.85 -0.26
N ASP A 489 26.88 13.88 -0.20
CA ASP A 489 26.95 14.79 0.93
C ASP A 489 25.84 15.83 0.75
N TRP A 490 24.67 15.56 1.32
CA TRP A 490 23.48 16.40 1.18
C TRP A 490 23.64 17.81 1.75
N ASP A 491 24.68 18.06 2.54
CA ASP A 491 24.98 19.40 3.02
C ASP A 491 25.73 20.25 1.98
N LYS A 492 26.33 19.64 0.97
CA LYS A 492 27.04 20.34 -0.12
C LYS A 492 26.22 20.48 -1.40
N GLU A 493 25.06 19.83 -1.46
CA GLU A 493 24.04 19.99 -2.50
C GLU A 493 23.08 21.13 -2.14
#